data_AF-A0A2E0RZ93-F1
#
_entry.id   AF-A0A2E0RZ93-F1
#
_cell.length_a   1.000
_cell.length_b   1.000
_cell.length_c   1.000
_cell.angle_alpha   90.00
_cell.angle_beta   90.00
_cell.angle_gamma   90.00
#
_symmetry.space_group_name_H-M   'P 1'
#
loop_
_entity.id
_entity.type
_entity.pdbx_description
1 polymer ?
#
loop_
_entity_poly.entity_id
_entity_poly.type
_entity_poly.pdbx_seq_one_letter_code
_entity_poly.pdbx_strand_id
1 'polypeptide(L)' 'FVDSNWRRKGVFQALYKHTIKMAKDKGNVCTIKIHVNDDNLNAQKTYIRMGMKDTSNFMYEFII' A
#
# COMPACT_ATOMS: atom_id res chain seq x y z
N PHE A 1 -0.11 -2.47 -9.58
CA PHE A 1 -0.96 -3.40 -10.36
C PHE A 1 -0.25 -4.75 -10.46
N VAL A 2 -0.99 -5.85 -10.42
CA VAL A 2 -0.48 -7.21 -10.71
C VAL A 2 -1.53 -7.90 -11.57
N ASP A 3 -1.10 -8.39 -12.73
CA ASP A 3 -1.92 -9.17 -13.64
C ASP A 3 -2.61 -10.33 -12.91
N SER A 4 -3.86 -10.63 -13.27
CA SER A 4 -4.69 -11.62 -12.58
C SER A 4 -4.03 -13.01 -12.51
N ASN A 5 -3.28 -13.41 -13.54
CA ASN A 5 -2.57 -14.69 -13.61
C ASN A 5 -1.38 -14.79 -12.64
N TRP A 6 -0.96 -13.65 -12.07
CA TRP A 6 0.18 -13.52 -11.18
C TRP A 6 -0.21 -13.10 -9.75
N ARG A 7 -1.52 -12.95 -9.49
CA ARG A 7 -2.02 -12.65 -8.13
C ARG A 7 -1.81 -13.84 -7.19
N ARG A 8 -1.75 -13.53 -5.89
CA ARG A 8 -1.48 -14.50 -4.79
C ARG A 8 -0.13 -15.23 -4.86
N LYS A 9 0.76 -14.84 -5.80
CA LYS A 9 2.13 -15.36 -5.91
C LYS A 9 3.19 -14.46 -5.25
N GLY A 10 2.77 -13.52 -4.39
CA GLY A 10 3.68 -12.61 -3.69
C GLY A 10 4.28 -11.48 -4.53
N VAL A 11 3.93 -11.34 -5.81
CA VAL A 11 4.48 -10.31 -6.73
C VAL A 11 4.34 -8.90 -6.16
N PHE A 12 3.14 -8.52 -5.72
CA PHE A 12 2.91 -7.20 -5.12
C PHE A 12 3.76 -6.97 -3.87
N GLN A 13 3.90 -7.99 -3.01
CA GLN A 13 4.69 -7.90 -1.79
C GLN A 13 6.19 -7.73 -2.10
N ALA A 14 6.69 -8.39 -3.13
CA ALA A 14 8.08 -8.24 -3.57
C ALA A 14 8.35 -6.82 -4.06
N LEU A 15 7.48 -6.29 -4.94
CA LEU A 15 7.55 -4.91 -5.43
C LEU A 15 7.51 -3.91 -4.28
N TYR A 16 6.54 -4.07 -3.36
CA TYR A 16 6.39 -3.19 -2.21
C TYR A 16 7.65 -3.18 -1.33
N LYS A 17 8.17 -4.36 -0.96
CA LYS A 17 9.39 -4.48 -0.14
C LYS A 17 10.58 -3.80 -0.81
N HIS A 18 10.73 -3.96 -2.12
CA HIS A 18 11.79 -3.31 -2.87
C HIS A 18 11.66 -1.79 -2.83
N THR A 19 10.46 -1.24 -3.02
CA THR A 19 10.20 0.20 -2.90
C THR A 19 10.55 0.74 -1.51
N ILE A 20 10.15 0.04 -0.44
CA ILE A 20 10.51 0.42 0.94
C ILE A 20 12.03 0.39 1.13
N LYS A 21 12.72 -0.61 0.58
CA LYS A 21 14.18 -0.69 0.63
C LYS A 21 14.82 0.52 -0.05
N MET A 22 14.42 0.84 -1.28
CA MET A 22 14.96 1.99 -2.01
C MET A 22 14.75 3.31 -1.24
N ALA A 23 13.57 3.48 -0.64
CA ALA A 23 13.28 4.67 0.17
C ALA A 23 14.19 4.79 1.39
N LYS A 24 14.43 3.67 2.09
CA LYS A 24 15.37 3.60 3.21
C LYS A 24 16.81 3.88 2.78
N ASP A 25 17.26 3.25 1.68
CA ASP A 25 18.61 3.41 1.16
C ASP A 25 18.90 4.86 0.76
N LYS A 26 17.91 5.57 0.23
CA LYS A 26 18.06 6.99 -0.16
C LYS A 26 18.18 7.93 1.05
N GLY A 27 17.69 7.52 2.22
CA GLY A 27 17.82 8.26 3.49
C GLY A 27 17.05 9.57 3.60
N ASN A 28 16.40 10.04 2.52
CA ASN A 28 15.68 11.31 2.47
C ASN A 28 14.16 11.16 2.29
N VAL A 29 13.63 9.94 2.41
CA VAL A 29 12.20 9.66 2.31
C VAL A 29 11.63 9.46 3.72
N CYS A 30 10.78 10.38 4.16
CA CYS A 30 10.20 10.33 5.51
C CYS A 30 9.07 9.30 5.63
N THR A 31 8.15 9.28 4.65
CA THR A 31 6.91 8.48 4.74
C THR A 31 6.44 8.02 3.35
N ILE A 32 5.93 6.80 3.27
CA ILE A 32 5.17 6.30 2.11
C ILE A 32 3.72 6.09 2.54
N LYS A 33 2.79 6.70 1.82
CA LYS A 33 1.34 6.57 2.05
C LYS A 33 0.69 5.89 0.85
N ILE A 34 -0.37 5.13 1.11
CA ILE A 34 -1.24 4.57 0.08
C ILE A 34 -2.68 4.90 0.43
N HIS A 35 -3.44 5.30 -0.59
CA HIS A 35 -4.89 5.42 -0.47
C HIS A 35 -5.53 4.10 -0.89
N VAL A 36 -6.54 3.67 -0.15
CA VAL A 36 -7.32 2.47 -0.43
C VAL A 36 -8.75 2.72 0.01
N ASN A 37 -9.72 2.28 -0.79
CA ASN A 37 -11.12 2.37 -0.40
C ASN A 37 -11.37 1.54 0.87
N ASP A 38 -12.33 2.00 1.66
CA ASP A 38 -12.80 1.38 2.89
C ASP A 38 -13.38 -0.03 2.66
N ASP A 39 -14.00 -0.26 1.50
CA ASP A 39 -14.55 -1.54 1.08
C ASP A 39 -13.50 -2.58 0.63
N ASN A 40 -12.26 -2.16 0.33
CA ASN A 40 -11.22 -3.03 -0.19
C ASN A 40 -10.42 -3.71 0.94
N LEU A 41 -11.13 -4.53 1.71
CA LEU A 41 -10.60 -5.24 2.88
C LEU A 41 -9.40 -6.14 2.55
N ASN A 42 -9.34 -6.71 1.34
CA ASN A 42 -8.23 -7.56 0.91
C ASN A 42 -6.92 -6.77 0.77
N ALA A 43 -6.99 -5.56 0.22
CA ALA A 43 -5.84 -4.67 0.11
C ALA A 43 -5.41 -4.18 1.49
N GLN A 44 -6.36 -3.73 2.33
CA GLN A 44 -6.07 -3.28 3.70
C GLN A 44 -5.36 -4.36 4.53
N LYS A 45 -5.87 -5.60 4.54
CA LYS A 45 -5.22 -6.75 5.21
C LYS A 45 -3.79 -6.98 4.71
N THR A 46 -3.57 -6.82 3.40
CA THR A 46 -2.24 -6.94 2.81
C THR A 46 -1.29 -5.87 3.32
N TYR A 47 -1.73 -4.60 3.39
CA TYR A 47 -0.91 -3.49 3.89
C TYR A 47 -0.58 -3.64 5.37
N ILE A 48 -1.55 -4.00 6.20
CA ILE A 48 -1.37 -4.28 7.63
C ILE A 48 -0.33 -5.39 7.82
N ARG A 49 -0.45 -6.51 7.07
CA ARG A 49 0.50 -7.62 7.13
C ARG A 49 1.92 -7.22 6.70
N MET A 50 2.06 -6.19 5.88
CA MET A 50 3.35 -5.65 5.45
C MET A 50 3.92 -4.59 6.41
N GLY A 51 3.24 -4.30 7.51
CA GLY A 51 3.68 -3.37 8.55
C GLY A 51 3.22 -1.92 8.35
N MET A 52 2.31 -1.66 7.38
CA MET A 52 1.65 -0.36 7.31
C MET A 52 0.66 -0.22 8.46
N LYS A 53 0.54 0.99 8.97
CA LYS A 53 -0.46 1.36 9.95
C LYS A 53 -1.51 2.21 9.27
N ASP A 54 -2.75 2.04 9.69
CA ASP A 54 -3.80 2.99 9.34
C ASP A 54 -3.41 4.37 9.88
N THR A 55 -3.72 5.41 9.11
CA THR A 55 -3.46 6.81 9.45
C THR A 55 -4.78 7.53 9.48
N SER A 56 -4.98 8.43 10.45
CA SER A 56 -6.11 9.35 10.45
C SER A 56 -6.14 10.12 9.13
N ASN A 57 -7.07 9.78 8.25
CA ASN A 57 -7.16 10.34 6.91
C ASN A 57 -8.47 11.13 6.81
N PHE A 58 -8.38 12.42 6.50
CA PHE A 58 -9.55 13.22 6.20
C PHE A 58 -9.83 13.09 4.71
N MET A 59 -10.91 12.38 4.37
CA MET A 59 -11.41 12.29 2.99
C MET A 59 -12.72 13.08 2.92
N TYR A 60 -12.85 13.91 1.89
CA TYR A 60 -14.04 14.68 1.60
C TYR A 60 -14.46 14.36 0.16
N GLU A 61 -15.76 14.16 -0.04
CA GLU A 61 -16.33 14.00 -1.37
C GLU A 61 -17.56 14.89 -1.53
N PHE A 62 -17.85 15.28 -2.77
CA PHE A 62 -19.09 15.93 -3.14
C PHE A 62 -19.77 15.01 -4.14
N ILE A 63 -20.92 14.46 -3.75
CA ILE A 63 -21.78 13.71 -4.66
C ILE A 63 -22.84 14.70 -5.15
N ILE A 64 -22.96 14.85 -6.46
CA ILE A 64 -23.98 15.68 -7.11
C ILE A 64 -25.24 14.84 -7.32
#